data_AF-A0A1F8NE11-F1
#
_entry.id   AF-A0A1F8NE11-F1
#
_cell.length_a   1.000
_cell.length_b   1.000
_cell.length_c   1.000
_cell.angle_alpha   90.00
_cell.angle_beta   90.00
_cell.angle_gamma   90.00
#
_symmetry.space_group_name_H-M   'P 1'
#
loop_
_entity.id
_entity.type
_entity.pdbx_description
1 polymer ?
#
loop_
_entity_poly.entity_id
_entity_poly.type
_entity_poly.pdbx_seq_one_letter_code
_entity_poly.pdbx_strand_id
1 'polypeptide(L)'
;MNLMPQSCPICGEPFEVTRLHCRSCDTALEGHFEPGRLARLSPEQFDFVETFIRCEGRLNRMERELGLSYPTLRLRLTEVIRALGFTVGPEANTVGDEERHRILDQLAAGQITSEQAMRQLQGES
;
A
#
# COMPACT_ATOMS: atom_id res chain seq x y z
N MET A 1 14.75 -10.50 19.74
CA MET A 1 13.39 -9.94 19.94
C MET A 1 12.47 -10.70 19.01
N ASN A 2 11.40 -11.30 19.53
CA ASN A 2 10.41 -11.97 18.71
C ASN A 2 9.35 -10.95 18.27
N LEU A 3 8.89 -11.04 17.03
CA LEU A 3 7.77 -10.24 16.54
C LEU A 3 6.48 -10.76 17.18
N MET A 4 5.57 -9.83 17.50
CA MET A 4 4.25 -10.19 17.98
C MET A 4 3.45 -10.82 16.83
N PRO A 5 2.82 -11.98 17.03
CA PRO A 5 1.91 -12.55 16.04
C PRO A 5 0.76 -11.58 15.75
N GLN A 6 0.32 -11.51 14.50
CA GLN A 6 -0.72 -10.56 14.06
C GLN A 6 -2.13 -11.00 14.50
N SER A 7 -2.36 -12.31 14.66
CA SER A 7 -3.64 -12.89 15.01
C SER A 7 -3.48 -14.20 15.79
N CYS A 8 -4.54 -14.57 16.52
CA CYS A 8 -4.60 -15.80 17.28
C CYS A 8 -4.61 -17.01 16.33
N PRO A 9 -3.67 -17.96 16.44
CA PRO A 9 -3.62 -19.14 15.56
C PRO A 9 -4.77 -20.13 15.79
N ILE A 10 -5.58 -19.92 16.83
CA ILE A 10 -6.71 -20.80 17.18
C ILE A 10 -8.02 -20.28 16.59
N CYS A 11 -8.30 -18.97 16.69
CA CYS A 11 -9.58 -18.39 16.25
C CYS A 11 -9.45 -17.32 15.16
N GLY A 12 -8.23 -16.88 14.82
CA GLY A 12 -7.99 -15.83 13.83
C GLY A 12 -8.23 -14.40 14.33
N GLU A 13 -8.74 -14.22 15.55
CA GLU A 13 -8.99 -12.90 16.12
C GLU A 13 -7.69 -12.13 16.42
N PRO A 14 -7.70 -10.78 16.36
CA PRO A 14 -6.55 -9.96 16.74
C PRO A 14 -6.16 -10.13 18.22
N PHE A 15 -4.87 -10.02 18.51
CA PHE A 15 -4.40 -9.95 19.90
C PHE A 15 -4.62 -8.54 20.49
N GLU A 16 -4.93 -8.48 21.78
CA GLU A 16 -4.80 -7.28 22.59
C GLU A 16 -3.51 -7.33 23.42
N VAL A 17 -2.92 -6.16 23.69
CA VAL A 17 -1.81 -6.04 24.62
C VAL A 17 -2.39 -5.84 26.02
N THR A 18 -2.03 -6.71 26.96
CA THR A 18 -2.55 -6.65 28.34
C THR A 18 -1.57 -6.04 29.34
N ARG A 19 -0.28 -5.98 28.98
CA ARG A 19 0.79 -5.46 29.84
C ARG A 19 1.90 -4.81 29.01
N LEU A 20 2.27 -3.58 29.36
CA LEU A 20 3.42 -2.86 28.84
C LEU A 20 4.49 -2.77 29.93
N HIS A 21 5.75 -3.04 29.59
CA HIS A 21 6.88 -2.99 30.53
C HIS A 21 7.91 -1.94 30.11
N CYS A 22 8.18 -0.97 30.97
CA CYS A 22 9.23 0.02 30.75
C CYS A 22 10.59 -0.56 31.18
N ARG A 23 11.49 -0.78 30.22
CA ARG A 23 12.85 -1.31 30.49
C ARG A 23 13.78 -0.33 31.22
N SER A 24 13.38 0.93 31.38
CA SER A 24 14.20 1.99 31.98
C SER A 24 13.95 2.14 33.49
N CYS A 25 12.70 2.00 33.93
CA CYS A 25 12.30 2.20 35.32
C CYS A 25 11.50 1.03 35.92
N ASP A 26 11.42 -0.10 35.21
CA ASP A 26 10.71 -1.33 35.59
C ASP A 26 9.21 -1.17 35.92
N THR A 27 8.63 -0.01 35.60
CA THR A 27 7.19 0.20 35.70
C THR A 27 6.46 -0.71 34.70
N ALA A 28 5.40 -1.36 35.19
CA ALA A 28 4.45 -2.08 34.36
C ALA A 28 3.11 -1.33 34.29
N LEU A 29 2.56 -1.23 33.08
CA LEU A 29 1.23 -0.72 32.83
C LEU A 29 0.34 -1.91 32.44
N GLU A 30 -0.72 -2.15 33.21
CA GLU A 30 -1.70 -3.22 32.97
C GLU A 30 -3.02 -2.61 32.51
N GLY A 31 -3.69 -3.28 31.57
CA GLY A 31 -4.93 -2.81 30.97
C GLY A 31 -5.13 -3.40 29.57
N HIS A 32 -6.23 -3.06 28.91
CA HIS A 32 -6.51 -3.52 27.54
C HIS A 32 -6.04 -2.45 26.55
N PHE A 33 -4.98 -2.76 25.81
CA PHE A 33 -4.41 -1.85 24.82
C PHE A 33 -4.52 -2.46 23.42
N GLU A 34 -5.00 -1.66 22.46
CA GLU A 34 -4.94 -2.05 21.06
C GLU A 34 -3.52 -1.93 20.52
N PRO A 35 -3.01 -2.94 19.78
CA PRO A 35 -1.81 -2.77 18.98
C PRO A 35 -1.98 -1.63 17.98
N GLY A 36 -0.93 -0.85 17.76
CA GLY A 36 -0.93 0.21 16.75
C GLY A 36 -1.26 -0.34 15.35
N ARG A 37 -1.77 0.51 14.44
CA ARG A 37 -2.27 0.10 13.11
C ARG A 37 -1.27 -0.71 12.28
N LEU A 38 0.02 -0.40 12.39
CA LEU A 38 1.09 -1.12 11.67
C LEU A 38 1.23 -2.58 12.13
N ALA A 39 0.84 -2.89 13.37
CA ALA A 39 0.85 -4.25 13.91
C ALA A 39 -0.35 -5.10 13.45
N ARG A 40 -1.11 -4.62 12.45
CA ARG A 40 -2.16 -5.36 11.75
C ARG A 40 -1.73 -5.79 10.34
N LEU A 41 -0.57 -5.32 9.87
CA LEU A 41 -0.08 -5.60 8.52
C LEU A 41 0.46 -7.02 8.43
N SER A 42 0.15 -7.72 7.34
CA SER A 42 0.83 -8.99 7.05
C SER A 42 2.35 -8.77 6.90
N PRO A 43 3.18 -9.82 7.04
CA PRO A 43 4.61 -9.72 6.81
C PRO A 43 4.94 -9.09 5.45
N GLU A 44 4.24 -9.49 4.39
CA GLU A 44 4.46 -8.97 3.03
C GLU A 44 4.06 -7.49 2.91
N GLN A 45 2.99 -7.08 3.59
CA GLN A 45 2.56 -5.68 3.65
C GLN A 45 3.57 -4.82 4.43
N PHE A 46 4.12 -5.37 5.51
CA PHE A 46 5.14 -4.70 6.31
C PHE A 46 6.43 -4.50 5.51
N ASP A 47 6.90 -5.54 4.80
CA ASP A 47 8.07 -5.46 3.91
C ASP A 47 7.87 -4.44 2.78
N PHE A 48 6.65 -4.38 2.23
CA PHE A 48 6.29 -3.36 1.25
C PHE A 48 6.40 -1.95 1.84
N VAL A 49 5.90 -1.72 3.05
CA VAL A 49 5.98 -0.42 3.75
C VAL A 49 7.42 -0.04 4.04
N GLU A 50 8.24 -0.96 4.53
CA GLU A 50 9.67 -0.71 4.77
C GLU A 50 10.38 -0.29 3.47
N THR A 51 10.12 -1.01 2.38
CA THR A 51 10.69 -0.70 1.07
C THR A 51 10.20 0.65 0.55
N PHE A 52 8.90 0.96 0.73
CA PHE A 52 8.32 2.24 0.36
C PHE A 52 8.99 3.40 1.10
N ILE A 53 9.21 3.26 2.42
CA ILE A 53 9.92 4.26 3.23
C ILE A 53 11.37 4.40 2.78
N ARG A 54 12.09 3.29 2.56
CA ARG A 54 13.46 3.28 2.02
C ARG A 54 13.56 3.99 0.66
N CYS A 55 12.53 3.85 -0.16
CA CYS A 55 12.38 4.53 -1.45
C CYS A 55 11.89 5.99 -1.35
N GLU A 56 11.79 6.56 -0.14
CA GLU A 56 11.26 7.92 0.10
C GLU A 56 9.83 8.10 -0.44
N GLY A 57 9.03 7.04 -0.42
CA GLY A 57 7.66 7.02 -0.93
C GLY A 57 7.53 7.09 -2.46
N ARG A 58 8.63 6.91 -3.20
CA ARG A 58 8.64 7.01 -4.67
C ARG A 58 8.45 5.63 -5.31
N LEU A 59 7.23 5.35 -5.80
CA LEU A 59 6.90 4.08 -6.44
C LEU A 59 7.79 3.76 -7.65
N ASN A 60 8.21 4.76 -8.42
CA ASN A 60 9.11 4.58 -9.57
C ASN A 60 10.53 4.10 -9.21
N ARG A 61 10.95 4.27 -7.94
CA ARG A 61 12.18 3.67 -7.41
C ARG A 61 11.93 2.23 -7.01
N MET A 62 10.79 1.95 -6.39
CA MET A 62 10.37 0.59 -6.04
C MET A 62 10.19 -0.29 -7.27
N GLU A 63 9.74 0.23 -8.41
CA GLU A 63 9.64 -0.53 -9.67
C GLU A 63 10.98 -1.16 -10.05
N ARG A 64 12.06 -0.38 -9.93
CA ARG A 64 13.42 -0.84 -10.25
C ARG A 64 13.97 -1.81 -9.22
N GLU A 65 13.62 -1.61 -7.95
CA GLU A 65 14.13 -2.42 -6.84
C GLU A 65 13.41 -3.78 -6.72
N LEU A 66 12.10 -3.80 -6.92
CA LEU A 66 11.25 -4.98 -6.77
C LEU A 66 10.96 -5.68 -8.12
N GLY A 67 11.29 -5.05 -9.25
CA GLY A 67 11.01 -5.59 -10.58
C GLY A 67 9.51 -5.70 -10.89
N LEU A 68 8.68 -4.89 -10.22
CA LEU A 68 7.23 -4.87 -10.37
C LEU A 68 6.80 -3.69 -11.24
N SER A 69 5.69 -3.85 -11.96
CA SER A 69 5.11 -2.75 -12.71
C SER A 69 4.45 -1.73 -11.78
N TYR A 70 4.41 -0.46 -12.21
CA TYR A 70 3.72 0.61 -11.48
C TYR A 70 2.28 0.26 -11.04
N PRO A 71 1.42 -0.35 -11.90
CA PRO A 71 0.08 -0.75 -11.48
C PRO A 71 0.08 -1.75 -10.32
N THR A 72 0.97 -2.74 -10.34
CA THR A 72 1.10 -3.71 -9.26
C THR A 72 1.52 -3.06 -7.94
N LEU A 73 2.47 -2.12 -7.98
CA LEU A 73 2.89 -1.40 -6.78
C LEU A 73 1.78 -0.50 -6.23
N ARG A 74 1.03 0.16 -7.09
CA ARG A 74 -0.11 1.01 -6.69
C ARG A 74 -1.23 0.19 -6.08
N LEU A 75 -1.51 -1.00 -6.61
CA LEU A 75 -2.45 -1.95 -6.02
C LEU A 75 -2.01 -2.37 -4.61
N ARG A 76 -0.75 -2.78 -4.44
CA ARG A 76 -0.20 -3.15 -3.12
C ARG A 76 -0.24 -1.99 -2.12
N LEU A 77 0.08 -0.78 -2.56
CA LEU A 77 -0.04 0.42 -1.71
C LEU A 77 -1.49 0.62 -1.25
N THR A 78 -2.45 0.45 -2.16
CA THR A 78 -3.89 0.56 -1.88
C THR A 78 -4.34 -0.49 -0.85
N GLU A 79 -3.87 -1.73 -0.99
CA GLU A 79 -4.14 -2.82 -0.03
C GLU A 79 -3.59 -2.49 1.37
N VAL A 80 -2.36 -1.98 1.46
CA VAL A 80 -1.77 -1.52 2.73
C VAL A 80 -2.59 -0.40 3.36
N ILE A 81 -2.99 0.61 2.58
CA ILE A 81 -3.81 1.73 3.09
C ILE A 81 -5.13 1.21 3.68
N ARG A 82 -5.78 0.25 3.01
CA ARG A 82 -7.00 -0.40 3.52
C ARG A 82 -6.74 -1.22 4.78
N ALA A 83 -5.64 -1.98 4.84
CA ALA A 83 -5.27 -2.77 6.01
C ALA A 83 -5.01 -1.89 7.25
N LEU A 84 -4.52 -0.66 7.06
CA LEU A 84 -4.38 0.33 8.13
C LEU A 84 -5.71 0.97 8.58
N GLY A 85 -6.81 0.64 7.91
CA GLY A 85 -8.15 1.15 8.18
C GLY A 85 -8.42 2.53 7.61
N PHE A 86 -7.65 2.97 6.61
CA PHE A 86 -7.93 4.20 5.89
C PHE A 86 -8.80 3.94 4.66
N THR A 87 -9.67 4.90 4.35
CA THR A 87 -10.39 4.90 3.09
C THR A 87 -9.45 5.39 1.99
N VAL A 88 -9.30 4.58 0.95
CA VAL A 88 -8.68 5.05 -0.29
C VAL A 88 -9.77 5.87 -0.97
N GLY A 89 -9.55 7.17 -1.17
CA GLY A 89 -10.49 8.01 -1.92
C GLY A 89 -10.77 7.42 -3.30
N PRO A 90 -11.90 7.79 -3.95
CA PRO A 90 -12.15 7.37 -5.32
C PRO A 90 -10.92 7.69 -6.15
N GLU A 91 -10.43 6.70 -6.90
CA GLU A 91 -9.20 6.78 -7.67
C GLU A 91 -9.13 8.13 -8.36
N ALA A 92 -8.19 8.98 -7.95
CA ALA A 92 -8.06 10.30 -8.55
C ALA A 92 -7.69 10.10 -10.03
N ASN A 93 -8.68 10.20 -10.91
CA ASN A 93 -8.62 10.37 -12.36
C ASN A 93 -7.36 9.80 -13.04
N THR A 94 -7.00 8.55 -12.74
CA THR A 94 -6.04 7.82 -13.56
C THR A 94 -6.86 6.96 -14.49
N VAL A 95 -6.73 7.22 -15.79
CA VAL A 95 -7.27 6.36 -16.85
C VAL A 95 -6.94 4.91 -16.50
N GLY A 96 -7.97 4.07 -16.34
CA GLY A 96 -7.81 2.66 -15.99
C GLY A 96 -6.94 1.95 -17.03
N ASP A 97 -6.22 0.89 -16.61
CA ASP A 97 -5.25 0.20 -17.47
C ASP A 97 -5.82 -0.29 -18.82
N GLU A 98 -7.11 -0.66 -18.85
CA GLU A 98 -7.83 -1.01 -20.09
C GLU A 98 -8.01 0.19 -21.01
N GLU A 99 -8.39 1.34 -20.46
CA GLU A 99 -8.62 2.56 -21.24
C GLU A 99 -7.27 3.14 -21.72
N ARG A 100 -6.22 3.00 -20.92
CA ARG A 100 -4.84 3.32 -21.33
C ARG A 100 -4.39 2.47 -22.52
N HIS A 101 -4.69 1.17 -22.50
CA HIS A 101 -4.40 0.29 -23.65
C HIS A 101 -5.17 0.72 -24.89
N ARG A 102 -6.47 1.04 -24.76
CA ARG A 102 -7.27 1.53 -25.89
C ARG A 102 -6.70 2.81 -26.50
N ILE A 103 -6.30 3.78 -25.67
CA ILE A 103 -5.70 5.03 -26.15
C ILE A 103 -4.39 4.75 -26.92
N LEU A 104 -3.55 3.83 -26.43
CA LEU A 104 -2.31 3.45 -27.10
C LEU A 104 -2.57 2.70 -28.43
N ASP A 105 -3.58 1.84 -28.48
CA ASP A 105 -3.99 1.15 -29.71
C ASP A 105 -4.53 2.13 -30.75
N GLN A 106 -5.33 3.12 -30.34
CA GLN A 106 -5.83 4.18 -31.21
C GLN A 106 -4.68 5.05 -31.75
N LEU A 107 -3.67 5.35 -30.92
CA LEU A 107 -2.48 6.08 -31.35
C LEU A 107 -1.67 5.25 -32.38
N ALA A 108 -1.48 3.96 -32.11
CA ALA A 108 -0.78 3.04 -33.03
C ALA A 108 -1.51 2.87 -34.36
N ALA A 109 -2.85 2.86 -34.34
CA ALA A 109 -3.70 2.83 -35.52
C ALA A 109 -3.80 4.18 -36.25
N GLY A 110 -3.20 5.25 -35.71
CA GLY A 110 -3.25 6.61 -36.28
C GLY A 110 -4.63 7.28 -36.18
N GLN A 111 -5.50 6.80 -35.30
CA GLN A 111 -6.85 7.33 -35.10
C GLN A 111 -6.85 8.60 -34.23
N ILE A 112 -5.83 8.77 -33.39
CA ILE A 112 -5.61 9.96 -32.56
C ILE A 112 -4.17 10.46 -32.72
N THR A 113 -3.95 11.74 -32.50
CA THR A 113 -2.60 12.33 -32.48
C THR A 113 -1.90 12.09 -31.14
N SER A 114 -0.57 12.19 -31.13
CA SER A 114 0.22 12.09 -29.90
C SER A 114 -0.23 13.09 -28.83
N GLU A 115 -0.67 14.28 -29.24
CA GLU A 115 -1.17 15.32 -28.32
C GLU A 115 -2.53 14.95 -27.72
N GLN A 116 -3.43 14.37 -28.51
CA GLN A 116 -4.73 13.87 -28.04
C GLN A 116 -4.57 12.68 -27.08
N ALA A 117 -3.64 11.76 -27.39
CA ALA A 117 -3.34 10.63 -26.51
C ALA A 117 -2.80 11.10 -25.15
N MET A 118 -1.94 12.13 -25.12
CA MET A 118 -1.42 12.67 -23.85
C MET A 118 -2.51 13.30 -22.98
N ARG A 119 -3.43 14.08 -23.55
CA ARG A 119 -4.55 14.69 -22.79
C ARG A 119 -5.46 13.62 -22.18
N GLN A 120 -5.83 12.63 -23.00
CA GLN A 120 -6.66 11.52 -22.55
C GLN A 120 -5.98 10.75 -21.42
N LEU A 121 -4.69 10.41 -21.54
CA LEU A 121 -3.92 9.71 -20.50
C LEU A 121 -3.73 10.50 -19.20
N GLN A 122 -3.80 11.83 -19.26
CA GLN A 122 -3.69 12.72 -18.10
C GLN A 122 -5.04 12.97 -17.41
N GLY A 123 -6.15 12.39 -17.93
CA GLY A 123 -7.48 12.58 -17.36
C GLY A 123 -8.08 13.96 -17.66
N GLU A 124 -7.51 14.71 -18.60
CA GLU A 124 -8.06 15.96 -19.11
C GLU A 124 -8.98 15.60 -20.29
N SER A 125 -10.29 15.50 -20.02
CA SER A 125 -11.33 15.40 -21.06
C SER A 125 -11.66 16.77 -21.64
#